data_AF-A0A7R9A3Y3-F1
#
_entry.id   AF-A0A7R9A3Y3-F1
#
_cell.length_a   1.000
_cell.length_b   1.000
_cell.length_c   1.000
_cell.angle_alpha   90.00
_cell.angle_beta   90.00
_cell.angle_gamma   90.00
#
_symmetry.space_group_name_H-M   'P 1'
#
loop_
_entity.id
_entity.type
_entity.pdbx_description
1 polymer ?
#
loop_
_entity_poly.entity_id
_entity_poly.type
_entity_poly.pdbx_seq_one_letter_code
_entity_poly.pdbx_strand_id
1 'polypeptide(L)'
;MQDRIGPDRAGPAGVFQPLADGLKMIMKEEIVPETSNHWLFIMGPGLAMMTALMTGVVIPWGSPLNFGGVEYPLQISDINIGILYVFGVVSIGVYGIMIGGWASNNKYSLLGALRASSQMISYEVAMGMAIIAIIMMTGSLSVREIVEQQSGSLFNWNIFYQPLGFLIFLTCAFAETNRAPFDLPECETELVGGYHTEYSSMKLGFYLFAEYINMFISSAIISCIYFGGYNIPWAEQMGLSGNLLSILQVCFFFAKVFFFIFFYMWVRWTLPRFRYDQLMNLGWKILLPLSLLNIVLTGATIKYPEQKREIAPVYRGQHTLKRDENGAERCTACGLCAVACPAEAITMVAEERKKGEETLYREEKYAAIYEINMLRCIFCGLCEDACPKEAIFLTDRMVPTSFERNDFVYGKDKLVEPIGARIDVTKRQTKDVAAFKNDH
;
A
#
# COMPACT_ATOMS: atom_id res chain seq x y z
N MET A 1 20.98 -1.26 -27.51
CA MET A 1 19.61 -0.89 -27.94
C MET A 1 19.57 -0.28 -29.32
N GLN A 2 20.34 0.78 -29.62
CA GLN A 2 20.31 1.45 -30.93
C GLN A 2 21.39 1.00 -31.93
N ASP A 3 22.17 -0.05 -31.59
CA ASP A 3 23.30 -0.55 -32.40
C ASP A 3 24.28 0.54 -32.90
N ARG A 4 24.59 1.52 -32.03
CA ARG A 4 25.59 2.55 -32.29
C ARG A 4 26.45 2.79 -31.06
N ILE A 5 27.69 3.19 -31.29
CA ILE A 5 28.61 3.60 -30.23
C ILE A 5 28.20 4.99 -29.73
N GLY A 6 28.25 5.19 -28.41
CA GLY A 6 28.03 6.49 -27.79
C GLY A 6 29.19 7.47 -28.03
N PRO A 7 29.22 8.63 -27.35
CA PRO A 7 30.34 9.55 -27.42
C PRO A 7 31.66 8.84 -27.07
N ASP A 8 32.68 8.92 -27.95
CA ASP A 8 33.97 8.23 -27.79
C ASP A 8 35.18 9.17 -27.76
N ARG A 9 34.99 10.46 -28.10
CA ARG A 9 36.08 11.42 -28.30
C ARG A 9 36.39 12.32 -27.10
N ALA A 10 35.40 12.60 -26.25
CA ALA A 10 35.56 13.48 -25.09
C ALA A 10 36.15 12.71 -23.89
N GLY A 11 37.45 12.39 -23.95
CA GLY A 11 38.16 11.60 -22.95
C GLY A 11 38.10 10.08 -23.19
N PRO A 12 38.71 9.26 -22.30
CA PRO A 12 38.71 7.81 -22.45
C PRO A 12 37.27 7.28 -22.42
N ALA A 13 36.85 6.62 -23.51
CA ALA A 13 35.47 6.14 -23.72
C ALA A 13 34.38 7.23 -23.58
N GLY A 14 34.71 8.51 -23.79
CA GLY A 14 33.75 9.62 -23.73
C GLY A 14 33.23 10.00 -22.35
N VAL A 15 33.86 9.56 -21.27
CA VAL A 15 33.42 9.82 -19.88
C VAL A 15 33.36 11.33 -19.55
N PHE A 16 34.17 12.17 -20.22
CA PHE A 16 34.15 13.62 -20.00
C PHE A 16 33.10 14.36 -20.83
N GLN A 17 32.27 13.67 -21.63
CA GLN A 17 31.22 14.29 -22.41
C GLN A 17 30.23 15.11 -21.56
N PRO A 18 29.69 14.62 -20.42
CA PRO A 18 28.77 15.39 -19.60
C PRO A 18 29.42 16.67 -19.02
N LEU A 19 30.72 16.60 -18.69
CA LEU A 19 31.48 17.75 -18.21
C LEU A 19 31.68 18.78 -19.32
N ALA A 20 31.99 18.33 -20.54
CA ALA A 20 32.13 19.20 -21.71
C ALA A 20 30.80 19.89 -22.08
N ASP A 21 29.68 19.16 -22.04
CA ASP A 21 28.35 19.72 -22.30
C ASP A 21 27.93 20.72 -21.21
N GLY A 22 28.24 20.44 -19.94
CA GLY A 22 28.02 21.40 -18.85
C GLY A 22 28.86 22.68 -19.00
N LEU A 23 30.15 22.54 -19.31
CA LEU A 23 31.03 23.68 -19.55
C LEU A 23 30.57 24.50 -20.76
N LYS A 24 30.14 23.84 -21.82
CA LYS A 24 29.54 24.48 -23.00
C LYS A 24 28.31 25.30 -22.62
N MET A 25 27.42 24.79 -21.77
CA MET A 25 26.24 25.55 -21.33
C MET A 25 26.61 26.79 -20.51
N ILE A 26 27.71 26.77 -19.75
CA ILE A 26 28.18 27.94 -19.00
C ILE A 26 28.83 28.99 -19.92
N MET A 27 29.58 28.56 -20.93
CA MET A 27 30.29 29.46 -21.85
C MET A 27 29.40 30.05 -22.94
N LYS A 28 28.22 29.46 -23.19
CA LYS A 28 27.32 29.90 -24.25
C LYS A 28 26.65 31.22 -23.88
N GLU A 29 26.43 32.07 -24.89
CA GLU A 29 25.71 33.33 -24.71
C GLU A 29 24.28 33.11 -24.19
N GLU A 30 23.92 33.90 -23.18
CA GLU A 30 22.61 33.88 -22.55
C GLU A 30 21.70 34.91 -23.22
N ILE A 31 20.68 34.43 -23.92
CA ILE A 31 19.71 35.27 -24.62
C ILE A 31 18.44 35.33 -23.76
N VAL A 32 17.94 36.54 -23.51
CA VAL A 32 16.65 36.76 -22.83
C VAL A 32 15.75 37.55 -23.77
N PRO A 33 14.55 37.07 -24.10
CA PRO A 33 13.61 37.80 -24.95
C PRO A 33 13.18 39.13 -24.31
N GLU A 34 13.08 40.21 -25.09
CA GLU A 34 12.64 41.53 -24.59
C GLU A 34 11.19 41.51 -24.07
N THR A 35 10.36 40.62 -24.61
CA THR A 35 8.96 40.46 -24.22
C THR A 35 8.78 39.63 -22.94
N SER A 36 9.86 39.05 -22.40
CA SER A 36 9.83 38.19 -21.21
C SER A 36 10.01 38.97 -19.91
N ASN A 37 9.46 38.47 -18.80
CA ASN A 37 9.75 39.02 -17.49
C ASN A 37 11.09 38.46 -16.99
N HIS A 38 12.13 39.31 -16.95
CA HIS A 38 13.49 38.91 -16.61
C HIS A 38 13.61 38.16 -15.26
N TRP A 39 12.88 38.61 -14.23
CA TRP A 39 12.98 38.02 -12.90
C TRP A 39 12.38 36.62 -12.85
N LEU A 40 11.18 36.44 -13.41
CA LEU A 40 10.51 35.13 -13.48
C LEU A 40 11.25 34.16 -14.41
N PHE A 41 11.83 34.69 -15.49
CA PHE A 41 12.58 33.90 -16.47
C PHE A 41 13.85 33.28 -15.86
N ILE A 42 14.50 33.94 -14.90
CA ILE A 42 15.63 33.37 -14.14
C ILE A 42 15.14 32.47 -13.00
N MET A 43 14.08 32.87 -12.30
CA MET A 43 13.59 32.11 -11.15
C MET A 43 13.03 30.74 -11.53
N GLY A 44 12.35 30.59 -12.66
CA GLY A 44 11.78 29.31 -13.10
C GLY A 44 12.78 28.14 -13.08
N PRO A 45 13.88 28.21 -13.85
CA PRO A 45 14.93 27.19 -13.83
C PRO A 45 15.61 27.05 -12.46
N GLY A 46 15.80 28.17 -11.74
CA GLY A 46 16.40 28.14 -10.40
C GLY A 46 15.55 27.38 -9.38
N LEU A 47 14.23 27.54 -9.42
CA LEU A 47 13.30 26.80 -8.57
C LEU A 47 13.30 25.32 -8.91
N ALA A 48 13.25 24.95 -10.19
CA ALA A 48 13.27 23.55 -10.62
C ALA A 48 14.54 22.82 -10.15
N MET A 49 15.70 23.47 -10.26
CA MET A 49 16.98 22.93 -9.76
C MET A 49 17.00 22.85 -8.23
N MET A 50 16.54 23.89 -7.53
CA MET A 50 16.52 23.92 -6.08
C MET A 50 15.65 22.81 -5.51
N THR A 51 14.44 22.61 -6.03
CA THR A 51 13.55 21.54 -5.58
C THR A 51 14.14 20.17 -5.84
N ALA A 52 14.75 19.96 -7.01
CA ALA A 52 15.43 18.70 -7.32
C ALA A 52 16.52 18.38 -6.30
N LEU A 53 17.40 19.33 -5.96
CA LEU A 53 18.46 19.12 -4.97
C LEU A 53 17.93 18.90 -3.54
N MET A 54 16.89 19.64 -3.14
CA MET A 54 16.33 19.55 -1.79
C MET A 54 15.72 18.17 -1.49
N THR A 55 15.14 17.50 -2.48
CA THR A 55 14.55 16.17 -2.31
C THR A 55 15.59 15.11 -1.85
N GLY A 56 16.87 15.32 -2.15
CA GLY A 56 17.96 14.42 -1.76
C GLY A 56 18.31 14.41 -0.27
N VAL A 57 17.83 15.38 0.51
CA VAL A 57 18.19 15.56 1.93
C VAL A 57 17.77 14.39 2.82
N VAL A 58 16.63 13.79 2.53
CA VAL A 58 16.02 12.74 3.37
C VAL A 58 16.45 11.32 2.99
N ILE A 59 17.20 11.15 1.91
CA ILE A 59 17.60 9.83 1.41
C ILE A 59 18.71 9.26 2.31
N PRO A 60 18.51 8.07 2.91
CA PRO A 60 19.56 7.42 3.68
C PRO A 60 20.51 6.67 2.73
N TRP A 61 21.78 7.07 2.70
CA TRP A 61 22.76 6.48 1.77
C TRP A 61 23.41 5.19 2.30
N GLY A 62 23.40 4.97 3.62
CA GLY A 62 24.00 3.80 4.26
C GLY A 62 23.94 3.85 5.79
N SER A 63 24.40 2.79 6.45
CA SER A 63 24.67 2.79 7.89
C SER A 63 25.79 3.80 8.25
N PRO A 64 25.80 4.32 9.48
CA PRO A 64 26.82 5.28 9.91
C PRO A 64 28.26 4.75 9.73
N LEU A 65 29.18 5.65 9.43
CA LEU A 65 30.61 5.36 9.35
C LEU A 65 31.29 5.72 10.67
N ASN A 66 32.07 4.79 11.22
CA ASN A 66 32.74 4.97 12.50
C ASN A 66 34.21 5.31 12.28
N PHE A 67 34.56 6.59 12.39
CA PHE A 67 35.95 7.05 12.30
C PHE A 67 36.44 7.50 13.68
N GLY A 68 37.44 6.81 14.22
CA GLY A 68 38.08 7.21 15.49
C GLY A 68 37.15 7.24 16.71
N GLY A 69 36.09 6.43 16.72
CA GLY A 69 35.08 6.40 17.80
C GLY A 69 33.94 7.43 17.64
N VAL A 70 33.94 8.21 16.56
CA VAL A 70 32.84 9.12 16.21
C VAL A 70 32.03 8.52 15.06
N GLU A 71 30.71 8.44 15.24
CA GLU A 71 29.78 7.95 14.23
C GLU A 71 29.33 9.09 13.30
N TYR A 72 29.55 8.94 12.00
CA TYR A 72 29.13 9.86 10.96
C TYR A 72 27.91 9.29 10.24
N PRO A 73 26.70 9.84 10.43
CA PRO A 73 25.52 9.37 9.73
C PRO A 73 25.63 9.67 8.22
N LEU A 74 25.33 8.67 7.39
CA LEU A 74 25.27 8.80 5.93
C LEU A 74 23.90 9.28 5.45
N GLN A 75 23.23 10.11 6.25
CA GLN A 75 21.97 10.76 5.93
C GLN A 75 22.07 12.20 6.44
N ILE A 76 21.64 13.18 5.62
CA ILE A 76 21.78 14.60 5.99
C ILE A 76 20.81 14.95 7.11
N SER A 77 19.54 14.56 6.98
CA SER A 77 18.54 14.77 8.02
C SER A 77 17.53 13.62 8.05
N ASP A 78 17.42 12.98 9.21
CA ASP A 78 16.33 12.05 9.50
C ASP A 78 15.16 12.83 10.11
N ILE A 79 14.09 12.99 9.33
CA ILE A 79 12.90 13.73 9.70
C ILE A 79 11.75 12.73 9.86
N ASN A 80 11.00 12.83 10.95
CA ASN A 80 9.83 11.96 11.20
C ASN A 80 8.79 12.01 10.08
N ILE A 81 8.74 13.10 9.30
CA ILE A 81 7.83 13.31 8.18
C ILE A 81 8.53 13.21 6.82
N GLY A 82 9.57 12.36 6.71
CA GLY A 82 10.46 12.28 5.55
C GLY A 82 9.74 12.12 4.20
N ILE A 83 8.75 11.22 4.09
CA ILE A 83 7.97 11.04 2.86
C ILE A 83 7.15 12.30 2.52
N LEU A 84 6.51 12.92 3.52
CA LEU A 84 5.70 14.12 3.30
C LEU A 84 6.58 15.31 2.86
N TYR A 85 7.81 15.38 3.36
CA TYR A 85 8.80 16.35 2.90
C TYR A 85 9.13 16.17 1.42
N VAL A 86 9.38 14.94 0.96
CA VAL A 86 9.62 14.64 -0.47
C VAL A 86 8.47 15.16 -1.32
N PHE A 87 7.23 14.78 -1.01
CA PHE A 87 6.06 15.22 -1.76
C PHE A 87 5.89 16.73 -1.74
N GLY A 88 6.08 17.37 -0.57
CA GLY A 88 5.97 18.82 -0.45
C GLY A 88 6.98 19.56 -1.33
N VAL A 89 8.23 19.08 -1.39
CA VAL A 89 9.28 19.70 -2.23
C VAL A 89 9.02 19.44 -3.71
N VAL A 90 8.62 18.22 -4.07
CA VAL A 90 8.28 17.84 -5.46
C VAL A 90 7.12 18.69 -6.00
N SER A 91 6.04 18.88 -5.22
CA SER A 91 4.90 19.71 -5.63
C SER A 91 5.30 21.17 -5.87
N ILE A 92 6.34 21.68 -5.19
CA ILE A 92 6.88 23.02 -5.47
C ILE A 92 7.61 23.05 -6.82
N GLY A 93 8.23 21.95 -7.23
CA GLY A 93 8.94 21.81 -8.51
C GLY A 93 8.04 22.07 -9.73
N VAL A 94 6.76 21.71 -9.64
CA VAL A 94 5.75 21.98 -10.68
C VAL A 94 5.65 23.47 -11.00
N TYR A 95 5.74 24.34 -9.99
CA TYR A 95 5.72 25.79 -10.18
C TYR A 95 6.95 26.30 -10.93
N GLY A 96 8.11 25.64 -10.80
CA GLY A 96 9.32 25.99 -11.54
C GLY A 96 9.14 25.87 -13.06
N ILE A 97 8.42 24.84 -13.51
CA ILE A 97 8.09 24.64 -14.94
C ILE A 97 6.99 25.62 -15.38
N MET A 98 5.96 25.82 -14.56
CA MET A 98 4.85 26.72 -14.88
C MET A 98 5.30 28.18 -15.01
N ILE A 99 6.08 28.67 -14.05
CA ILE A 99 6.63 30.04 -14.06
C ILE A 99 7.55 30.22 -15.27
N GLY A 100 8.37 29.22 -15.58
CA GLY A 100 9.27 29.30 -16.74
C GLY A 100 8.54 29.41 -18.06
N GLY A 101 7.55 28.55 -18.31
CA GLY A 101 6.74 28.61 -19.52
C GLY A 101 5.91 29.89 -19.65
N TRP A 102 5.44 30.44 -18.54
CA TRP A 102 4.72 31.73 -18.54
C TRP A 102 5.64 32.93 -18.76
N ALA A 103 6.84 32.93 -18.16
CA ALA A 103 7.81 34.00 -18.29
C ALA A 103 8.33 34.15 -19.73
N SER A 104 8.41 33.06 -20.47
CA SER A 104 8.85 33.00 -21.88
C SER A 104 7.96 33.78 -22.86
N ASN A 105 6.75 34.19 -22.46
CA ASN A 105 5.80 34.98 -23.27
C ASN A 105 5.59 34.45 -24.71
N ASN A 106 5.61 33.13 -24.86
CA ASN A 106 5.31 32.41 -26.10
C ASN A 106 4.10 31.50 -25.87
N LYS A 107 3.11 31.54 -26.77
CA LYS A 107 1.89 30.74 -26.68
C LYS A 107 2.18 29.23 -26.61
N TYR A 108 3.18 28.75 -27.36
CA TYR A 108 3.53 27.32 -27.38
C TYR A 108 4.20 26.88 -26.08
N SER A 109 5.12 27.69 -25.55
CA SER A 109 5.77 27.40 -24.27
C SER A 109 4.80 27.43 -23.09
N LEU A 110 3.84 28.36 -23.10
CA LEU A 110 2.77 28.40 -22.11
C LEU A 110 1.88 27.14 -22.18
N LEU A 111 1.50 26.71 -23.38
CA LEU A 111 0.72 25.47 -23.57
C LEU A 111 1.50 24.23 -23.09
N GLY A 112 2.81 24.17 -23.36
CA GLY A 112 3.67 23.09 -22.87
C GLY A 112 3.76 23.05 -21.35
N ALA A 113 3.97 24.20 -20.70
CA ALA A 113 4.02 24.28 -19.24
C ALA A 113 2.68 23.94 -18.57
N LEU A 114 1.55 24.36 -19.15
CA LEU A 114 0.23 23.99 -18.66
C LEU A 114 0.00 22.48 -18.71
N ARG A 115 0.38 21.83 -19.83
CA ARG A 115 0.29 20.36 -19.96
C ARG A 115 1.23 19.61 -19.00
N ALA A 116 2.43 20.15 -18.77
CA ALA A 116 3.37 19.60 -17.80
C ALA A 116 2.81 19.65 -16.38
N SER A 117 2.28 20.82 -15.99
CA SER A 117 1.74 21.02 -14.66
C SER A 117 0.53 20.13 -14.39
N SER A 118 -0.41 20.01 -15.33
CA SER A 118 -1.56 19.11 -15.20
C SER A 118 -1.17 17.64 -15.11
N GLN A 119 -0.14 17.23 -15.87
CA GLN A 119 0.43 15.89 -15.77
C GLN A 119 1.02 15.64 -14.40
N MET A 120 1.98 16.45 -13.95
CA MET A 120 2.67 16.22 -12.68
C MET A 120 1.69 16.16 -11.50
N ILE A 121 0.73 17.10 -11.42
CA ILE A 121 -0.29 17.12 -10.36
C ILE A 121 -1.14 15.83 -10.37
N SER A 122 -1.54 15.36 -11.55
CA SER A 122 -2.39 14.15 -11.65
C SER A 122 -1.66 12.90 -11.15
N TYR A 123 -0.36 12.79 -11.42
CA TYR A 123 0.46 11.64 -11.05
C TYR A 123 0.99 11.70 -9.61
N GLU A 124 1.18 12.89 -9.04
CA GLU A 124 1.50 13.07 -7.61
C GLU A 124 0.42 12.45 -6.71
N VAL A 125 -0.86 12.65 -7.04
CA VAL A 125 -1.97 12.08 -6.27
C VAL A 125 -1.93 10.56 -6.29
N ALA A 126 -1.77 9.95 -7.46
CA ALA A 126 -1.70 8.49 -7.59
C ALA A 126 -0.45 7.92 -6.90
N MET A 127 0.68 8.63 -6.98
CA MET A 127 1.93 8.28 -6.31
C MET A 127 1.79 8.31 -4.79
N GLY A 128 1.20 9.38 -4.24
CA GLY A 128 0.95 9.51 -2.80
C GLY A 128 0.07 8.39 -2.26
N MET A 129 -1.00 8.05 -2.99
CA MET A 129 -1.88 6.94 -2.63
C MET A 129 -1.17 5.58 -2.67
N ALA A 130 -0.25 5.36 -3.60
CA ALA A 130 0.53 4.12 -3.67
C ALA A 130 1.44 3.93 -2.44
N ILE A 131 2.02 5.00 -1.90
CA ILE A 131 2.88 4.92 -0.70
C ILE A 131 2.08 4.70 0.58
N ILE A 132 0.83 5.19 0.68
CA ILE A 132 0.01 5.02 1.90
C ILE A 132 -0.08 3.55 2.33
N ALA A 133 -0.17 2.61 1.38
CA ALA A 133 -0.16 1.17 1.68
C ALA A 133 1.12 0.73 2.42
N ILE A 134 2.29 1.27 2.06
CA ILE A 134 3.56 0.99 2.75
C ILE A 134 3.63 1.68 4.10
N ILE A 135 3.16 2.93 4.22
CA ILE A 135 3.10 3.64 5.50
C ILE A 135 2.22 2.87 6.48
N MET A 136 1.10 2.31 6.04
CA MET A 136 0.22 1.49 6.88
C MET A 136 0.90 0.20 7.37
N MET A 137 1.74 -0.42 6.55
CA MET A 137 2.51 -1.61 6.95
C MET A 137 3.66 -1.28 7.90
N THR A 138 4.35 -0.17 7.65
CA THR A 138 5.57 0.21 8.38
C THR A 138 5.29 0.99 9.67
N GLY A 139 4.14 1.66 9.76
CA GLY A 139 3.74 2.45 10.93
C GLY A 139 4.51 3.76 11.11
N SER A 140 5.36 4.14 10.15
CA SER A 140 6.22 5.33 10.21
C SER A 140 6.26 6.08 8.87
N LEU A 141 6.56 7.38 8.96
CA LEU A 141 6.74 8.28 7.83
C LEU A 141 8.23 8.60 7.57
N SER A 142 9.15 8.13 8.43
CA SER A 142 10.60 8.27 8.20
C SER A 142 11.07 7.28 7.14
N VAL A 143 11.82 7.80 6.16
CA VAL A 143 12.42 6.99 5.09
C VAL A 143 13.45 6.01 5.65
N ARG A 144 14.19 6.40 6.71
CA ARG A 144 15.18 5.53 7.36
C ARG A 144 14.52 4.32 8.01
N GLU A 145 13.46 4.55 8.78
CA GLU A 145 12.74 3.47 9.46
C GLU A 145 12.10 2.49 8.48
N ILE A 146 11.54 3.00 7.36
CA ILE A 146 11.03 2.17 6.27
C ILE A 146 12.13 1.29 5.67
N VAL A 147 13.34 1.81 5.50
CA VAL A 147 14.48 1.03 4.99
C VAL A 147 14.93 0.00 6.02
N GLU A 148 15.05 0.36 7.29
CA GLU A 148 15.52 -0.55 8.36
C GLU A 148 14.58 -1.75 8.56
N GLN A 149 13.26 -1.55 8.45
CA GLN A 149 12.27 -2.63 8.54
C GLN A 149 12.36 -3.63 7.37
N GLN A 150 12.97 -3.24 6.25
CA GLN A 150 13.21 -4.11 5.09
C GLN A 150 14.57 -4.85 5.16
N SER A 151 15.20 -4.91 6.34
CA SER A 151 16.45 -5.63 6.56
C SER A 151 16.25 -7.16 6.63
N GLY A 152 17.32 -7.92 6.42
CA GLY A 152 17.31 -9.38 6.48
C GLY A 152 17.31 -10.07 5.11
N SER A 153 16.27 -10.86 4.82
CA SER A 153 16.17 -11.66 3.59
C SER A 153 15.64 -10.86 2.41
N LEU A 154 15.90 -11.31 1.16
CA LEU A 154 15.30 -10.72 -0.05
C LEU A 154 13.78 -10.62 0.03
N PHE A 155 13.12 -11.60 0.64
CA PHE A 155 11.66 -11.65 0.74
C PHE A 155 11.06 -10.61 1.70
N ASN A 156 11.88 -9.94 2.51
CA ASN A 156 11.44 -8.88 3.41
C ASN A 156 11.27 -7.53 2.68
N TRP A 157 11.62 -7.45 1.40
CA TRP A 157 11.45 -6.23 0.62
C TRP A 157 9.98 -5.94 0.33
N ASN A 158 9.61 -4.67 0.43
CA ASN A 158 8.24 -4.20 0.24
C ASN A 158 7.65 -4.52 -1.14
N ILE A 159 8.48 -4.78 -2.16
CA ILE A 159 7.99 -5.24 -3.48
C ILE A 159 7.20 -6.56 -3.42
N PHE A 160 7.57 -7.48 -2.53
CA PHE A 160 6.88 -8.77 -2.43
C PHE A 160 5.53 -8.66 -1.73
N TYR A 161 5.42 -7.73 -0.78
CA TYR A 161 4.17 -7.45 -0.07
C TYR A 161 3.24 -6.54 -0.89
N GLN A 162 3.81 -5.57 -1.62
CA GLN A 162 3.08 -4.52 -2.35
C GLN A 162 3.50 -4.42 -3.83
N PRO A 163 3.34 -5.48 -4.64
CA PRO A 163 3.72 -5.45 -6.05
C PRO A 163 2.86 -4.48 -6.86
N LEU A 164 1.56 -4.37 -6.54
CA LEU A 164 0.65 -3.43 -7.19
C LEU A 164 1.04 -1.97 -6.88
N GLY A 165 1.30 -1.67 -5.61
CA GLY A 165 1.79 -0.36 -5.18
C GLY A 165 3.08 0.03 -5.90
N PHE A 166 4.03 -0.91 -6.02
CA PHE A 166 5.29 -0.71 -6.73
C PHE A 166 5.07 -0.31 -8.20
N LEU A 167 4.24 -1.05 -8.95
CA LEU A 167 3.99 -0.75 -10.35
C LEU A 167 3.33 0.62 -10.54
N ILE A 168 2.40 0.99 -9.66
CA ILE A 168 1.76 2.31 -9.68
C ILE A 168 2.79 3.39 -9.39
N PHE A 169 3.58 3.23 -8.33
CA PHE A 169 4.60 4.21 -7.93
C PHE A 169 5.66 4.39 -9.00
N LEU A 170 6.16 3.30 -9.59
CA LEU A 170 7.11 3.31 -10.70
C LEU A 170 6.53 4.07 -11.90
N THR A 171 5.30 3.75 -12.31
CA THR A 171 4.64 4.42 -13.45
C THR A 171 4.47 5.92 -13.19
N CYS A 172 4.12 6.30 -11.96
CA CYS A 172 4.00 7.72 -11.59
C CYS A 172 5.36 8.43 -11.58
N ALA A 173 6.42 7.77 -11.12
CA ALA A 173 7.77 8.34 -11.12
C ALA A 173 8.28 8.59 -12.56
N PHE A 174 7.94 7.70 -13.50
CA PHE A 174 8.18 7.93 -14.92
C PHE A 174 7.42 9.16 -15.46
N ALA A 175 6.16 9.33 -15.06
CA ALA A 175 5.35 10.47 -15.49
C ALA A 175 5.86 11.79 -14.88
N GLU A 176 6.37 11.78 -13.65
CA GLU A 176 6.86 12.97 -12.96
C GLU A 176 8.21 13.46 -13.50
N THR A 177 9.08 12.54 -13.89
CA THR A 177 10.41 12.87 -14.45
C THR A 177 10.36 13.39 -15.89
N ASN A 178 9.15 13.52 -16.48
CA ASN A 178 8.91 14.06 -17.82
C ASN A 178 9.77 13.40 -18.93
N ARG A 179 10.09 12.11 -18.79
CA ARG A 179 10.87 11.36 -19.78
C ARG A 179 10.00 10.47 -20.64
N ALA A 180 10.43 10.27 -21.90
CA ALA A 180 9.80 9.33 -22.81
C ALA A 180 9.64 7.95 -22.13
N PRO A 181 8.43 7.37 -22.11
CA PRO A 181 7.27 7.64 -22.98
C PRO A 181 6.31 8.76 -22.53
N PHE A 182 6.54 9.39 -21.37
CA PHE A 182 5.70 10.46 -20.77
C PHE A 182 6.30 11.87 -20.90
N ASP A 183 7.16 12.04 -21.89
CA ASP A 183 7.62 13.34 -22.41
C ASP A 183 6.52 13.90 -23.32
N LEU A 184 5.54 14.56 -22.71
CA LEU A 184 4.57 15.42 -23.39
C LEU A 184 4.86 16.91 -23.25
N PRO A 185 5.47 17.38 -22.14
CA PRO A 185 5.83 18.78 -22.00
C PRO A 185 6.84 19.30 -23.03
N GLU A 186 7.80 18.47 -23.45
CA GLU A 186 8.85 18.82 -24.40
C GLU A 186 8.48 18.46 -25.84
N CYS A 187 7.37 17.73 -26.04
CA CYS A 187 6.96 17.08 -27.29
C CYS A 187 7.22 17.92 -28.57
N GLU A 188 8.31 17.58 -29.27
CA GLU A 188 8.80 18.30 -30.45
C GLU A 188 7.77 18.38 -31.59
N THR A 189 6.94 17.34 -31.73
CA THR A 189 5.97 17.22 -32.83
C THR A 189 4.76 18.14 -32.67
N GLU A 190 4.46 18.57 -31.44
CA GLU A 190 3.31 19.44 -31.16
C GLU A 190 3.73 20.84 -30.69
N LEU A 191 4.84 20.94 -29.96
CA LEU A 191 5.24 22.14 -29.24
C LEU A 191 6.70 22.55 -29.49
N VAL A 192 7.39 21.93 -30.47
CA VAL A 192 8.80 22.18 -30.86
C VAL A 192 9.82 21.82 -29.77
N GLY A 193 9.70 22.41 -28.58
CA GLY A 193 10.47 22.11 -27.37
C GLY A 193 9.76 22.54 -26.09
N GLY A 194 8.46 22.86 -26.17
CA GLY A 194 7.63 23.18 -25.01
C GLY A 194 8.14 24.37 -24.21
N TYR A 195 8.30 24.16 -22.90
CA TYR A 195 8.80 25.20 -22.00
C TYR A 195 10.31 25.47 -22.16
N HIS A 196 11.06 24.61 -22.86
CA HIS A 196 12.49 24.82 -23.13
C HIS A 196 12.77 25.81 -24.26
N THR A 197 11.81 26.06 -25.15
CA THR A 197 12.05 26.70 -26.46
C THR A 197 12.75 28.06 -26.39
N GLU A 198 12.41 28.90 -25.41
CA GLU A 198 12.99 30.24 -25.27
C GLU A 198 14.27 30.27 -24.42
N TYR A 199 14.63 29.16 -23.77
CA TYR A 199 15.78 29.09 -22.87
C TYR A 199 17.07 28.73 -23.62
N SER A 200 18.13 29.48 -23.35
CA SER A 200 19.50 29.21 -23.83
C SER A 200 20.47 29.08 -22.66
N SER A 201 21.67 28.56 -22.94
CA SER A 201 22.82 28.58 -22.04
C SER A 201 22.50 27.95 -20.67
N MET A 202 22.94 28.56 -19.58
CA MET A 202 22.84 28.04 -18.21
C MET A 202 21.40 27.81 -17.75
N LYS A 203 20.44 28.65 -18.18
CA LYS A 203 19.02 28.48 -17.81
C LYS A 203 18.43 27.20 -18.38
N LEU A 204 18.72 26.91 -19.65
CA LEU A 204 18.36 25.63 -20.27
C LEU A 204 19.08 24.48 -19.57
N GLY A 205 20.37 24.68 -19.26
CA GLY A 205 21.16 23.72 -18.49
C GLY A 205 20.49 23.35 -17.17
N PHE A 206 19.98 24.31 -16.40
CA PHE A 206 19.30 24.05 -15.13
C PHE A 206 18.05 23.19 -15.28
N TYR A 207 17.21 23.40 -16.29
CA TYR A 207 16.08 22.49 -16.54
C TYR A 207 16.55 21.08 -16.87
N LEU A 208 17.50 20.94 -17.79
CA LEU A 208 18.02 19.63 -18.19
C LEU A 208 18.66 18.89 -17.02
N PHE A 209 19.49 19.58 -16.23
CA PHE A 209 20.12 18.99 -15.04
C PHE A 209 19.09 18.64 -13.97
N ALA A 210 18.09 19.49 -13.72
CA ALA A 210 17.03 19.22 -12.75
C ALA A 210 16.25 17.95 -13.12
N GLU A 211 15.92 17.73 -14.40
CA GLU A 211 15.28 16.49 -14.86
C GLU A 211 16.13 15.24 -14.60
N TYR A 212 17.45 15.32 -14.84
CA TYR A 212 18.36 14.20 -14.57
C TYR A 212 18.54 13.95 -13.06
N ILE A 213 18.61 15.00 -12.25
CA ILE A 213 18.67 14.89 -10.79
C ILE A 213 17.37 14.28 -10.26
N ASN A 214 16.20 14.70 -10.76
CA ASN A 214 14.92 14.12 -10.40
C ASN A 214 14.86 12.63 -10.78
N MET A 215 15.34 12.23 -11.95
CA MET A 215 15.41 10.82 -12.33
C MET A 215 16.30 9.99 -11.37
N PHE A 216 17.45 10.55 -10.96
CA PHE A 216 18.33 9.91 -9.99
C PHE A 216 17.67 9.79 -8.60
N ILE A 217 17.02 10.86 -8.13
CA ILE A 217 16.33 10.90 -6.84
C ILE A 217 15.11 10.00 -6.81
N SER A 218 14.26 10.02 -7.84
CA SER A 218 13.12 9.12 -7.93
C SER A 218 13.58 7.66 -7.95
N SER A 219 14.68 7.34 -8.64
CA SER A 219 15.29 6.01 -8.61
C SER A 219 15.78 5.61 -7.20
N ALA A 220 16.37 6.56 -6.47
CA ALA A 220 16.79 6.36 -5.08
C ALA A 220 15.60 6.16 -4.14
N ILE A 221 14.52 6.94 -4.28
CA ILE A 221 13.30 6.80 -3.49
C ILE A 221 12.60 5.46 -3.76
N ILE A 222 12.48 5.04 -5.03
CA ILE A 222 11.95 3.71 -5.39
C ILE A 222 12.77 2.62 -4.68
N SER A 223 14.09 2.74 -4.72
CA SER A 223 15.01 1.80 -4.07
C SER A 223 14.81 1.76 -2.55
N CYS A 224 14.68 2.91 -1.89
CA CYS A 224 14.42 3.00 -0.44
C CYS A 224 13.06 2.41 -0.03
N ILE A 225 12.00 2.77 -0.74
CA ILE A 225 10.63 2.42 -0.35
C ILE A 225 10.32 0.95 -0.65
N TYR A 226 10.76 0.42 -1.80
CA TYR A 226 10.37 -0.92 -2.25
C TYR A 226 11.46 -2.00 -2.17
N PHE A 227 12.74 -1.62 -2.29
CA PHE A 227 13.87 -2.54 -2.42
C PHE A 227 14.85 -2.45 -1.24
N GLY A 228 14.42 -1.92 -0.10
CA GLY A 228 15.19 -1.87 1.13
C GLY A 228 16.43 -0.97 1.07
N GLY A 229 16.48 0.03 0.19
CA GLY A 229 17.53 1.06 0.18
C GLY A 229 18.95 0.48 0.18
N TYR A 230 19.72 0.82 1.21
CA TYR A 230 21.11 0.38 1.40
C TYR A 230 21.25 -1.04 1.98
N ASN A 231 20.16 -1.74 2.30
CA ASN A 231 20.21 -3.09 2.83
C ASN A 231 20.72 -4.08 1.78
N ILE A 232 21.71 -4.87 2.20
CA ILE A 232 22.23 -6.02 1.46
C ILE A 232 21.53 -7.27 2.01
N PRO A 233 20.95 -8.12 1.15
CA PRO A 233 20.39 -9.39 1.57
C PRO A 233 21.42 -10.28 2.26
N TRP A 234 21.04 -10.89 3.39
CA TRP A 234 21.92 -11.76 4.18
C TRP A 234 23.20 -11.09 4.71
N ALA A 235 23.22 -9.76 4.83
CA ALA A 235 24.37 -9.02 5.37
C ALA A 235 24.81 -9.54 6.75
N GLU A 236 23.86 -9.91 7.61
CA GLU A 236 24.13 -10.45 8.95
C GLU A 236 24.89 -11.79 8.92
N GLN A 237 24.70 -12.60 7.88
CA GLN A 237 25.37 -13.90 7.73
C GLN A 237 26.81 -13.76 7.19
N MET A 238 27.13 -12.64 6.55
CA MET A 238 28.45 -12.40 5.97
C MET A 238 29.51 -12.01 7.01
N GLY A 239 29.12 -11.73 8.27
CA GLY A 239 30.05 -11.39 9.36
C GLY A 239 30.87 -10.11 9.13
N LEU A 240 30.49 -9.31 8.12
CA LEU A 240 31.13 -8.03 7.78
C LEU A 240 30.67 -6.99 8.80
N SER A 241 31.59 -6.46 9.59
CA SER A 241 31.31 -5.44 10.61
C SER A 241 32.21 -4.21 10.42
N GLY A 242 31.71 -3.05 10.85
CA GLY A 242 32.42 -1.77 10.77
C GLY A 242 32.31 -1.09 9.39
N ASN A 243 33.23 -0.17 9.12
CA ASN A 243 33.16 0.75 7.98
C ASN A 243 33.11 0.06 6.61
N LEU A 244 33.66 -1.16 6.50
CA LEU A 244 33.60 -1.94 5.27
C LEU A 244 32.16 -2.30 4.89
N LEU A 245 31.31 -2.63 5.87
CA LEU A 245 29.89 -2.89 5.64
C LEU A 245 29.19 -1.64 5.13
N SER A 246 29.40 -0.49 5.78
CA SER A 246 28.78 0.78 5.38
C SER A 246 29.18 1.18 3.96
N ILE A 247 30.46 1.00 3.57
CA ILE A 247 30.92 1.26 2.20
C ILE A 247 30.25 0.29 1.20
N LEU A 248 30.18 -1.00 1.53
CA LEU A 248 29.51 -1.98 0.67
C LEU A 248 28.01 -1.68 0.52
N GLN A 249 27.34 -1.27 1.59
CA GLN A 249 25.93 -0.86 1.57
C GLN A 249 25.72 0.35 0.65
N VAL A 250 26.59 1.37 0.73
CA VAL A 250 26.56 2.52 -0.17
C VAL A 250 26.74 2.07 -1.62
N CYS A 251 27.76 1.26 -1.91
CA CYS A 251 28.01 0.73 -3.25
C CYS A 251 26.81 -0.08 -3.78
N PHE A 252 26.18 -0.89 -2.93
CA PHE A 252 25.00 -1.67 -3.28
C PHE A 252 23.77 -0.78 -3.54
N PHE A 253 23.58 0.27 -2.73
CA PHE A 253 22.54 1.27 -2.96
C PHE A 253 22.73 1.97 -4.30
N PHE A 254 23.95 2.44 -4.60
CA PHE A 254 24.27 3.01 -5.91
C PHE A 254 24.03 2.02 -7.05
N ALA A 255 24.36 0.74 -6.88
CA ALA A 255 24.08 -0.28 -7.88
C ALA A 255 22.57 -0.41 -8.15
N LYS A 256 21.72 -0.36 -7.11
CA LYS A 256 20.24 -0.34 -7.28
C LYS A 256 19.78 0.92 -7.99
N VAL A 257 20.30 2.09 -7.63
CA VAL A 257 19.97 3.36 -8.30
C VAL A 257 20.36 3.31 -9.78
N PHE A 258 21.56 2.84 -10.11
CA PHE A 258 21.99 2.67 -11.50
C PHE A 258 21.16 1.62 -12.25
N PHE A 259 20.71 0.55 -11.58
CA PHE A 259 19.80 -0.41 -12.17
C PHE A 259 18.46 0.25 -12.56
N PHE A 260 17.88 1.08 -11.70
CA PHE A 260 16.66 1.81 -12.04
C PHE A 260 16.89 2.85 -13.14
N ILE A 261 18.01 3.57 -13.13
CA ILE A 261 18.37 4.49 -14.23
C ILE A 261 18.52 3.72 -15.55
N PHE A 262 19.16 2.55 -15.53
CA PHE A 262 19.23 1.66 -16.69
C PHE A 262 17.83 1.24 -17.13
N PHE A 263 16.94 0.90 -16.19
CA PHE A 263 15.54 0.60 -16.48
C PHE A 263 14.80 1.79 -17.10
N TYR A 264 15.01 3.01 -16.63
CA TYR A 264 14.48 4.24 -17.24
C TYR A 264 14.89 4.36 -18.71
N MET A 265 16.19 4.17 -18.97
CA MET A 265 16.74 4.22 -20.31
C MET A 265 16.24 3.07 -21.18
N TRP A 266 16.01 1.90 -20.61
CA TRP A 266 15.47 0.75 -21.34
C TRP A 266 14.02 0.98 -21.76
N VAL A 267 13.17 1.44 -20.84
CA VAL A 267 11.76 1.73 -21.10
C VAL A 267 11.62 2.79 -22.19
N ARG A 268 12.46 3.82 -22.16
CA ARG A 268 12.50 4.88 -23.19
C ARG A 268 12.61 4.35 -24.62
N TRP A 269 13.37 3.27 -24.85
CA TRP A 269 13.56 2.69 -26.18
C TRP A 269 12.60 1.52 -26.48
N THR A 270 11.81 1.09 -25.50
CA THR A 270 10.91 -0.07 -25.62
C THR A 270 9.46 0.35 -25.85
N LEU A 271 9.01 1.40 -25.15
CA LEU A 271 7.62 1.84 -25.22
C LEU A 271 7.44 3.00 -26.22
N PRO A 272 6.34 3.00 -27.00
CA PRO A 272 5.98 4.14 -27.82
C PRO A 272 5.54 5.32 -26.96
N ARG A 273 5.66 6.54 -27.50
CA ARG A 273 5.21 7.77 -26.84
C ARG A 273 3.68 7.78 -26.72
N PHE A 274 3.15 8.17 -25.56
CA PHE A 274 1.71 8.28 -25.32
C PHE A 274 1.17 9.65 -25.72
N ARG A 275 -0.11 9.68 -26.14
CA ARG A 275 -0.85 10.94 -26.32
C ARG A 275 -1.31 11.48 -24.95
N TYR A 276 -1.46 12.80 -24.85
CA TYR A 276 -1.92 13.48 -23.62
C TYR A 276 -3.23 12.91 -23.08
N ASP A 277 -4.23 12.69 -23.94
CA ASP A 277 -5.51 12.13 -23.50
C ASP A 277 -5.38 10.70 -22.94
N GLN A 278 -4.52 9.89 -23.53
CA GLN A 278 -4.30 8.50 -23.09
C GLN A 278 -3.60 8.49 -21.73
N LEU A 279 -2.64 9.39 -21.55
CA LEU A 279 -1.95 9.55 -20.28
C LEU A 279 -2.90 9.98 -19.16
N MET A 280 -3.70 11.01 -19.39
CA MET A 280 -4.66 11.48 -18.39
C MET A 280 -5.70 10.41 -18.04
N ASN A 281 -6.16 9.64 -19.03
CA ASN A 281 -7.04 8.49 -18.78
C ASN A 281 -6.35 7.40 -17.95
N LEU A 282 -5.07 7.10 -18.20
CA LEU A 282 -4.30 6.13 -17.42
C LEU A 282 -4.20 6.56 -15.95
N GLY A 283 -3.82 7.81 -15.68
CA GLY A 283 -3.73 8.34 -14.32
C GLY A 283 -5.08 8.28 -13.58
N TRP A 284 -6.11 8.91 -14.14
CA TRP A 284 -7.38 9.12 -13.44
C TRP A 284 -8.32 7.91 -13.42
N LYS A 285 -8.38 7.12 -14.50
CA LYS A 285 -9.33 6.01 -14.61
C LYS A 285 -8.75 4.66 -14.21
N ILE A 286 -7.42 4.51 -14.21
CA ILE A 286 -6.77 3.22 -13.95
C ILE A 286 -5.91 3.31 -12.68
N LEU A 287 -4.89 4.17 -12.65
CA LEU A 287 -3.92 4.19 -11.54
C LEU A 287 -4.55 4.63 -10.22
N LEU A 288 -5.39 5.67 -10.23
CA LEU A 288 -6.03 6.17 -9.00
C LEU A 288 -7.03 5.16 -8.40
N PRO A 289 -7.96 4.55 -9.15
CA PRO A 289 -8.80 3.50 -8.60
C PRO A 289 -8.02 2.27 -8.12
N LEU A 290 -6.96 1.88 -8.83
CA LEU A 290 -6.10 0.77 -8.43
C LEU A 290 -5.31 1.07 -7.15
N SER A 291 -4.83 2.30 -6.96
CA SER A 291 -4.12 2.68 -5.73
C SER A 291 -5.06 2.68 -4.52
N LEU A 292 -6.30 3.17 -4.68
CA LEU A 292 -7.33 3.04 -3.65
C LEU A 292 -7.63 1.58 -3.30
N LEU A 293 -7.80 0.72 -4.31
CA LEU A 293 -8.00 -0.70 -4.10
C LEU A 293 -6.82 -1.31 -3.34
N ASN A 294 -5.58 -0.93 -3.68
CA ASN A 294 -4.38 -1.41 -3.00
C ASN A 294 -4.37 -1.04 -1.51
N ILE A 295 -4.75 0.19 -1.17
CA ILE A 295 -4.86 0.64 0.23
C ILE A 295 -5.91 -0.19 0.98
N VAL A 296 -7.11 -0.37 0.40
CA VAL A 296 -8.20 -1.13 1.04
C VAL A 296 -7.79 -2.58 1.28
N LEU A 297 -7.17 -3.23 0.29
CA LEU A 297 -6.64 -4.59 0.43
C LEU A 297 -5.59 -4.66 1.53
N THR A 298 -4.65 -3.73 1.55
CA THR A 298 -3.58 -3.68 2.57
C THR A 298 -4.15 -3.53 3.98
N GLY A 299 -5.12 -2.62 4.18
CA GLY A 299 -5.80 -2.44 5.45
C GLY A 299 -6.56 -3.70 5.92
N ALA A 300 -7.10 -4.49 5.00
CA ALA A 300 -7.75 -5.76 5.33
C ALA A 300 -6.73 -6.84 5.76
N THR A 301 -5.54 -6.87 5.15
CA THR A 301 -4.54 -7.93 5.36
C THR A 301 -3.73 -7.77 6.64
N ILE A 302 -3.46 -6.53 7.10
CA ILE A 302 -2.57 -6.27 8.27
C ILE A 302 -3.05 -6.95 9.58
N LYS A 303 -4.34 -7.27 9.72
CA LYS A 303 -4.90 -7.89 10.94
C LYS A 303 -5.22 -9.37 10.83
N TYR A 304 -5.04 -9.99 9.67
CA TYR A 304 -5.45 -11.38 9.40
C TYR A 304 -4.22 -12.25 9.15
N PRO A 305 -3.98 -13.37 9.87
CA PRO A 305 -4.90 -14.12 10.73
C PRO A 305 -4.67 -13.96 12.26
N GLU A 306 -3.70 -13.14 12.68
CA GLU A 306 -3.25 -13.05 14.08
C GLU A 306 -4.27 -12.38 15.01
N GLN A 307 -5.03 -11.40 14.52
CA GLN A 307 -6.05 -10.70 15.29
C GLN A 307 -7.44 -11.12 14.81
N LYS A 308 -7.95 -12.25 15.33
CA LYS A 308 -9.37 -12.60 15.16
C LYS A 308 -10.20 -11.49 15.82
N ARG A 309 -11.09 -10.88 15.04
CA ARG A 309 -12.01 -9.85 15.54
C ARG A 309 -12.79 -10.41 16.73
N GLU A 310 -12.66 -9.79 17.91
CA GLU A 310 -13.48 -10.15 19.05
C GLU A 310 -14.94 -9.82 18.72
N ILE A 311 -15.77 -10.86 18.74
CA ILE A 311 -17.19 -10.74 18.46
C ILE A 311 -17.86 -10.19 19.72
N ALA A 312 -18.76 -9.22 19.56
CA ALA A 312 -19.47 -8.62 20.69
C ALA A 312 -20.18 -9.69 21.53
N PRO A 313 -20.27 -9.53 22.87
CA PRO A 313 -20.93 -10.51 23.74
C PRO A 313 -22.39 -10.80 23.34
N VAL A 314 -23.08 -9.82 22.73
CA VAL A 314 -24.49 -9.89 22.29
C VAL A 314 -24.67 -10.57 20.92
N TYR A 315 -23.59 -10.87 20.19
CA TYR A 315 -23.69 -11.45 18.85
C TYR A 315 -24.43 -12.80 18.85
N ARG A 316 -25.29 -13.01 17.86
CA ARG A 316 -26.11 -14.21 17.75
C ARG A 316 -25.62 -15.08 16.58
N GLY A 317 -24.81 -16.09 16.89
CA GLY A 317 -24.19 -16.98 15.92
C GLY A 317 -24.81 -18.38 15.88
N GLN A 318 -23.99 -19.39 15.62
CA GLN A 318 -24.41 -20.78 15.49
C GLN A 318 -25.10 -21.29 16.77
N HIS A 319 -26.24 -21.96 16.61
CA HIS A 319 -26.98 -22.56 17.71
C HIS A 319 -26.26 -23.80 18.23
N THR A 320 -26.30 -24.03 19.55
CA THR A 320 -25.80 -25.25 20.18
C THR A 320 -26.77 -25.74 21.26
N LEU A 321 -26.89 -27.06 21.37
CA LEU A 321 -27.63 -27.74 22.42
C LEU A 321 -26.67 -28.18 23.51
N LYS A 322 -26.93 -27.73 24.74
CA LYS A 322 -26.07 -27.94 25.90
C LYS A 322 -26.28 -29.29 26.57
N ARG A 323 -25.17 -29.84 27.08
CA ARG A 323 -25.17 -30.97 28.00
C ARG A 323 -25.03 -30.49 29.45
N ASP A 324 -25.56 -31.28 30.36
CA ASP A 324 -25.48 -31.07 31.80
C ASP A 324 -24.10 -31.48 32.36
N GLU A 325 -23.86 -31.20 33.64
CA GLU A 325 -22.64 -31.60 34.39
C GLU A 325 -22.30 -33.09 34.25
N ASN A 326 -23.33 -33.93 34.20
CA ASN A 326 -23.19 -35.37 34.04
C ASN A 326 -23.08 -35.84 32.58
N GLY A 327 -23.02 -34.92 31.61
CA GLY A 327 -22.93 -35.23 30.17
C GLY A 327 -24.26 -35.56 29.48
N ALA A 328 -25.37 -35.63 30.23
CA ALA A 328 -26.70 -35.81 29.66
C ALA A 328 -27.20 -34.54 28.94
N GLU A 329 -28.01 -34.67 27.90
CA GLU A 329 -28.63 -33.53 27.22
C GLU A 329 -29.57 -32.75 28.17
N ARG A 330 -29.49 -31.42 28.16
CA ARG A 330 -30.40 -30.56 28.96
C ARG A 330 -31.80 -30.43 28.36
N CYS A 331 -31.95 -30.72 27.07
CA CYS A 331 -33.21 -30.57 26.36
C CYS A 331 -34.23 -31.61 26.85
N THR A 332 -35.42 -31.13 27.24
CA THR A 332 -36.52 -31.97 27.76
C THR A 332 -37.64 -32.17 26.73
N ALA A 333 -37.41 -31.77 25.47
CA ALA A 333 -38.35 -31.88 24.36
C ALA A 333 -39.73 -31.22 24.59
N CYS A 334 -39.78 -30.12 25.35
CA CYS A 334 -41.03 -29.38 25.60
C CYS A 334 -41.59 -28.62 24.38
N GLY A 335 -40.76 -28.38 23.35
CA GLY A 335 -41.19 -27.73 22.10
C GLY A 335 -41.32 -26.20 22.13
N LEU A 336 -41.14 -25.56 23.30
CA LEU A 336 -41.27 -24.10 23.43
C LEU A 336 -40.36 -23.31 22.48
N CYS A 337 -39.13 -23.77 22.26
CA CYS A 337 -38.19 -23.16 21.32
C CYS A 337 -38.67 -23.19 19.86
N ALA A 338 -39.39 -24.24 19.44
CA ALA A 338 -39.95 -24.35 18.10
C ALA A 338 -41.16 -23.43 17.93
N VAL A 339 -42.03 -23.36 18.95
CA VAL A 339 -43.21 -22.48 18.97
C VAL A 339 -42.80 -21.00 19.02
N ALA A 340 -41.76 -20.67 19.78
CA ALA A 340 -41.25 -19.30 19.89
C ALA A 340 -40.50 -18.82 18.63
N CYS A 341 -40.22 -19.70 17.66
CA CYS A 341 -39.46 -19.35 16.47
C CYS A 341 -40.35 -18.65 15.43
N PRO A 342 -40.20 -17.33 15.18
CA PRO A 342 -41.07 -16.59 14.26
C PRO A 342 -40.85 -17.00 12.80
N ALA A 343 -39.69 -17.58 12.48
CA ALA A 343 -39.33 -18.02 11.13
C ALA A 343 -39.63 -19.51 10.89
N GLU A 344 -40.23 -20.21 11.87
CA GLU A 344 -40.52 -21.66 11.81
C GLU A 344 -39.29 -22.47 11.34
N ALA A 345 -38.12 -22.11 11.87
CA ALA A 345 -36.84 -22.68 11.46
C ALA A 345 -36.49 -23.97 12.22
N ILE A 346 -37.19 -24.27 13.31
CA ILE A 346 -36.89 -25.38 14.23
C ILE A 346 -37.97 -26.45 14.10
N THR A 347 -37.56 -27.68 13.79
CA THR A 347 -38.42 -28.87 13.77
C THR A 347 -38.03 -29.78 14.92
N MET A 348 -38.98 -30.15 15.78
CA MET A 348 -38.72 -30.99 16.95
C MET A 348 -39.78 -32.09 17.10
N VAL A 349 -39.33 -33.32 17.33
CA VAL A 349 -40.18 -34.48 17.66
C VAL A 349 -39.70 -35.10 18.96
N ALA A 350 -40.61 -35.24 19.93
CA ALA A 350 -40.34 -35.82 21.23
C ALA A 350 -40.55 -37.35 21.22
N GLU A 351 -39.69 -38.08 21.91
CA GLU A 351 -39.80 -39.54 22.12
C GLU A 351 -39.50 -39.88 23.59
N GLU A 352 -39.98 -41.04 24.04
CA GLU A 352 -39.75 -41.54 25.40
C GLU A 352 -38.42 -42.29 25.48
N ARG A 353 -37.67 -42.02 26.55
CA ARG A 353 -36.35 -42.59 26.82
C ARG A 353 -36.43 -44.11 27.02
N LYS A 354 -35.52 -44.86 26.40
CA LYS A 354 -35.43 -46.30 26.60
C LYS A 354 -34.70 -46.64 27.90
N LYS A 355 -35.04 -47.78 28.51
CA LYS A 355 -34.45 -48.25 29.78
C LYS A 355 -32.94 -48.49 29.59
N GLY A 356 -32.09 -47.70 30.23
CA GLY A 356 -30.62 -47.77 30.14
C GLY A 356 -29.93 -46.50 29.60
N GLU A 357 -30.67 -45.52 29.10
CA GLU A 357 -30.13 -44.28 28.51
C GLU A 357 -30.05 -43.08 29.49
N GLU A 358 -29.99 -43.36 30.79
CA GLU A 358 -30.07 -42.31 31.84
C GLU A 358 -28.86 -41.38 31.87
N THR A 359 -27.73 -41.84 31.34
CA THR A 359 -26.50 -41.07 31.21
C THR A 359 -26.54 -40.10 30.02
N LEU A 360 -27.40 -40.34 29.03
CA LEU A 360 -27.51 -39.55 27.80
C LEU A 360 -28.61 -38.49 27.89
N TYR A 361 -29.73 -38.80 28.56
CA TYR A 361 -30.89 -37.93 28.65
C TYR A 361 -31.33 -37.74 30.10
N ARG A 362 -31.48 -36.47 30.50
CA ARG A 362 -31.80 -36.08 31.88
C ARG A 362 -33.23 -36.44 32.30
N GLU A 363 -34.19 -36.26 31.39
CA GLU A 363 -35.62 -36.49 31.65
C GLU A 363 -36.12 -37.76 30.94
N GLU A 364 -37.34 -38.19 31.28
CA GLU A 364 -38.01 -39.33 30.64
C GLU A 364 -38.36 -39.08 29.16
N LYS A 365 -38.47 -37.81 28.75
CA LYS A 365 -38.73 -37.39 27.37
C LYS A 365 -37.52 -36.64 26.80
N TYR A 366 -37.12 -37.00 25.59
CA TYR A 366 -36.02 -36.37 24.87
C TYR A 366 -36.42 -36.02 23.43
N ALA A 367 -35.66 -35.13 22.80
CA ALA A 367 -35.94 -34.72 21.42
C ALA A 367 -35.30 -35.77 20.49
N ALA A 368 -36.09 -36.65 19.88
CA ALA A 368 -35.57 -37.63 18.92
C ALA A 368 -35.06 -36.93 17.66
N ILE A 369 -35.86 -35.99 17.16
CA ILE A 369 -35.50 -35.13 16.04
C ILE A 369 -35.44 -33.71 16.58
N TYR A 370 -34.30 -33.05 16.38
CA TYR A 370 -34.14 -31.63 16.64
C TYR A 370 -33.31 -31.05 15.52
N GLU A 371 -33.97 -30.40 14.57
CA GLU A 371 -33.36 -29.85 13.37
C GLU A 371 -33.59 -28.34 13.29
N ILE A 372 -32.54 -27.60 12.95
CA ILE A 372 -32.63 -26.16 12.66
C ILE A 372 -32.23 -25.91 11.21
N ASN A 373 -33.14 -25.31 10.44
CA ASN A 373 -32.84 -24.85 9.10
C ASN A 373 -32.16 -23.48 9.15
N MET A 374 -30.83 -23.47 8.96
CA MET A 374 -30.02 -22.25 9.02
C MET A 374 -30.29 -21.28 7.86
N LEU A 375 -30.94 -21.72 6.77
CA LEU A 375 -31.39 -20.83 5.70
C LEU A 375 -32.66 -20.04 6.06
N ARG A 376 -33.45 -20.53 7.01
CA ARG A 376 -34.64 -19.83 7.52
C ARG A 376 -34.36 -19.04 8.79
N CYS A 377 -33.36 -19.45 9.57
CA CYS A 377 -33.08 -18.82 10.84
C CYS A 377 -32.66 -17.35 10.66
N ILE A 378 -33.38 -16.45 11.32
CA ILE A 378 -33.07 -15.00 11.34
C ILE A 378 -32.21 -14.58 12.54
N PHE A 379 -31.68 -15.52 13.31
CA PHE A 379 -30.83 -15.29 14.48
C PHE A 379 -31.42 -14.30 15.52
N CYS A 380 -32.74 -14.39 15.75
CA CYS A 380 -33.46 -13.50 16.66
C CYS A 380 -33.31 -13.83 18.16
N GLY A 381 -32.74 -14.98 18.53
CA GLY A 381 -32.51 -15.36 19.93
C GLY A 381 -33.74 -15.82 20.73
N LEU A 382 -34.96 -15.68 20.22
CA LEU A 382 -36.19 -16.03 20.95
C LEU A 382 -36.25 -17.50 21.40
N CYS A 383 -35.59 -18.41 20.69
CA CYS A 383 -35.52 -19.82 21.09
C CYS A 383 -34.64 -20.05 22.34
N GLU A 384 -33.62 -19.21 22.57
CA GLU A 384 -32.79 -19.21 23.78
C GLU A 384 -33.60 -18.68 24.96
N ASP A 385 -34.26 -17.53 24.77
CA ASP A 385 -35.04 -16.87 25.83
C ASP A 385 -36.29 -17.68 26.23
N ALA A 386 -36.90 -18.41 25.29
CA ALA A 386 -38.05 -19.27 25.56
C ALA A 386 -37.68 -20.61 26.22
N CYS A 387 -36.39 -20.95 26.37
CA CYS A 387 -35.98 -22.26 26.86
C CYS A 387 -35.94 -22.31 28.40
N PRO A 388 -36.87 -23.03 29.08
CA PRO A 388 -36.92 -23.03 30.55
C PRO A 388 -35.79 -23.81 31.21
N LYS A 389 -35.07 -24.63 30.45
CA LYS A 389 -33.98 -25.50 30.94
C LYS A 389 -32.62 -25.05 30.39
N GLU A 390 -32.56 -23.89 29.74
CA GLU A 390 -31.32 -23.33 29.17
C GLU A 390 -30.57 -24.39 28.34
N ALA A 391 -31.32 -25.08 27.48
CA ALA A 391 -30.82 -26.20 26.71
C ALA A 391 -30.28 -25.78 25.33
N ILE A 392 -30.72 -24.62 24.81
CA ILE A 392 -30.27 -24.07 23.52
C ILE A 392 -29.65 -22.69 23.75
N PHE A 393 -28.51 -22.44 23.11
CA PHE A 393 -27.83 -21.14 23.14
C PHE A 393 -27.31 -20.77 21.76
N LEU A 394 -27.28 -19.47 21.47
CA LEU A 394 -26.54 -18.95 20.33
C LEU A 394 -25.09 -18.71 20.76
N THR A 395 -24.13 -19.14 19.95
CA THR A 395 -22.68 -19.03 20.21
C THR A 395 -22.06 -17.84 19.47
N ASP A 396 -20.79 -17.55 19.74
CA ASP A 396 -19.99 -16.55 19.02
C ASP A 396 -19.47 -17.10 17.69
N ARG A 397 -19.64 -18.40 17.44
CA ARG A 397 -19.21 -19.06 16.22
C ARG A 397 -20.09 -18.61 15.04
N MET A 398 -19.44 -18.31 13.93
CA MET A 398 -20.14 -18.09 12.66
C MET A 398 -20.63 -19.42 12.11
N VAL A 399 -21.80 -19.42 11.48
CA VAL A 399 -22.33 -20.59 10.78
C VAL A 399 -21.44 -20.86 9.56
N PRO A 400 -20.86 -22.07 9.40
CA PRO A 400 -20.02 -22.39 8.26
C PRO A 400 -20.82 -22.37 6.95
N THR A 401 -20.18 -21.91 5.89
CA THR A 401 -20.74 -21.87 4.53
C THR A 401 -20.56 -23.23 3.84
N SER A 402 -21.62 -23.73 3.21
CA SER A 402 -21.56 -24.87 2.27
C SER A 402 -22.21 -24.50 0.94
N PHE A 403 -21.93 -25.28 -0.10
CA PHE A 403 -22.53 -25.14 -1.43
C PHE A 403 -23.83 -25.95 -1.59
N GLU A 404 -24.10 -26.90 -0.69
CA GLU A 404 -25.29 -27.75 -0.75
C GLU A 404 -26.37 -27.30 0.25
N ARG A 405 -27.64 -27.32 -0.17
CA ARG A 405 -28.76 -26.91 0.69
C ARG A 405 -28.90 -27.80 1.93
N ASN A 406 -28.66 -29.10 1.79
CA ASN A 406 -28.85 -30.07 2.88
C ASN A 406 -27.88 -29.83 4.04
N ASP A 407 -26.70 -29.27 3.77
CA ASP A 407 -25.72 -28.99 4.81
C ASP A 407 -26.15 -27.89 5.78
N PHE A 408 -27.09 -27.04 5.40
CA PHE A 408 -27.67 -25.98 6.22
C PHE A 408 -28.81 -26.45 7.12
N VAL A 409 -29.25 -27.71 7.01
CA VAL A 409 -30.16 -28.32 7.98
C VAL A 409 -29.31 -28.97 9.06
N TYR A 410 -29.29 -28.36 10.24
CA TYR A 410 -28.44 -28.79 11.33
C TYR A 410 -29.26 -29.70 12.24
N GLY A 411 -28.93 -30.99 12.24
CA GLY A 411 -29.51 -31.96 13.16
C GLY A 411 -28.77 -31.97 14.50
N LYS A 412 -29.17 -32.92 15.36
CA LYS A 412 -28.52 -33.15 16.67
C LYS A 412 -27.03 -33.46 16.55
N ASP A 413 -26.61 -34.09 15.47
CA ASP A 413 -25.22 -34.41 15.16
C ASP A 413 -24.31 -33.16 15.13
N LYS A 414 -24.83 -32.03 14.62
CA LYS A 414 -24.10 -30.75 14.52
C LYS A 414 -24.41 -29.78 15.66
N LEU A 415 -25.59 -29.89 16.27
CA LEU A 415 -26.06 -28.94 17.30
C LEU A 415 -25.62 -29.33 18.70
N VAL A 416 -25.63 -30.63 19.02
CA VAL A 416 -25.36 -31.10 20.37
C VAL A 416 -23.88 -30.96 20.69
N GLU A 417 -23.59 -30.41 21.86
CA GLU A 417 -22.25 -30.25 22.37
C GLU A 417 -21.51 -31.61 22.44
N PRO A 418 -20.29 -31.72 21.88
CA PRO A 418 -19.51 -32.95 21.91
C PRO A 418 -19.09 -33.33 23.33
N ILE A 419 -19.08 -34.64 23.61
CA ILE A 419 -18.66 -35.20 24.90
C ILE A 419 -17.17 -34.89 25.11
N GLY A 420 -16.83 -34.11 26.15
CA GLY A 420 -15.46 -33.73 26.49
C GLY A 420 -15.00 -32.37 25.95
N ALA A 421 -15.76 -31.70 25.08
CA ALA A 421 -15.43 -30.39 24.53
C ALA A 421 -16.60 -29.40 24.73
N ARG A 422 -16.72 -28.88 25.96
CA ARG A 422 -17.72 -27.88 26.31
C ARG A 422 -17.43 -26.53 25.64
N ILE A 423 -18.47 -25.96 25.04
CA ILE A 423 -18.47 -24.62 24.45
C ILE A 423 -18.66 -23.60 25.56
N ASP A 424 -17.68 -22.76 25.86
CA ASP A 424 -17.86 -21.75 26.90
C ASP A 424 -18.83 -20.64 26.47
N VAL A 425 -19.89 -20.40 27.26
CA VAL A 425 -20.89 -19.34 27.04
C VAL A 425 -20.95 -18.36 28.23
N THR A 426 -20.08 -18.51 29.24
CA THR A 426 -20.13 -17.72 30.48
C THR A 426 -20.03 -16.21 30.25
N LYS A 427 -19.22 -15.76 29.27
CA LYS A 427 -19.11 -14.35 28.89
C LYS A 427 -20.44 -13.70 28.46
N ARG A 428 -21.44 -14.51 28.12
CA ARG A 428 -22.79 -14.05 27.70
C ARG A 428 -23.83 -14.09 28.81
N GLN A 429 -23.54 -14.80 29.89
CA GLN A 429 -24.42 -14.94 31.05
C GLN A 429 -24.14 -13.87 32.12
N THR A 430 -23.31 -12.88 31.81
CA THR A 430 -23.06 -11.74 32.69
C THR A 430 -24.32 -10.89 32.83
N LYS A 431 -24.53 -10.33 34.03
CA LYS A 431 -25.71 -9.51 34.35
C LYS A 431 -25.88 -8.33 33.39
N ASP A 432 -24.78 -7.76 32.92
CA ASP A 432 -24.79 -6.61 32.01
C ASP A 432 -25.32 -6.99 30.61
N VAL A 433 -24.98 -8.19 30.12
CA VAL A 433 -25.48 -8.70 28.82
C VAL A 433 -26.95 -9.09 28.93
N ALA A 434 -27.36 -9.67 30.06
CA ALA A 434 -28.76 -9.98 30.33
C ALA A 434 -29.62 -8.72 30.47
N ALA A 435 -29.10 -7.65 31.09
CA ALA A 435 -29.77 -6.35 31.17
C ALA A 435 -29.97 -5.75 29.76
N PHE A 436 -28.94 -5.77 28.91
CA PHE A 436 -29.04 -5.29 27.53
C PHE A 436 -30.06 -6.09 26.68
N LYS A 437 -30.20 -7.40 26.92
CA LYS A 437 -31.23 -8.23 26.25
C LYS A 437 -32.66 -7.87 26.68
N ASN A 438 -32.86 -7.31 27.88
CA ASN A 438 -34.19 -7.03 28.44
C ASN A 438 -34.64 -5.57 28.23
N ASP A 439 -33.72 -4.65 27.94
CA ASP A 439 -34.00 -3.22 27.71
C ASP A 439 -34.50 -2.89 26.28
N HIS A 440 -34.60 -3.90 25.41
CA HIS A 440 -35.10 -3.81 24.03
C HIS A 440 -36.05 -4.97 23.73
#